data_AF-A0A843T1L6-F1
#
_entry.id   AF-A0A843T1L6-F1
#
_cell.length_a   1.000
_cell.length_b   1.000
_cell.length_c   1.000
_cell.angle_alpha   90.00
_cell.angle_beta   90.00
_cell.angle_gamma   90.00
#
_symmetry.space_group_name_H-M   'P 1'
#
loop_
_entity.id
_entity.type
_entity.pdbx_description
1 polymer ?
#
loop_
_entity_poly.entity_id
_entity_poly.type
_entity_poly.pdbx_seq_one_letter_code
_entity_poly.pdbx_strand_id
1 'polypeptide(L)' 'MTDEEIAAEIKRRGLEVEYLCELAASLGFDEEEGWSEAVFAAIEAATHEQRRSAAERTLRLS' A
#
# COMPACT_ATOMS: atom_id res chain seq x y z
N MET A 1 1.28 5.25 15.68
CA MET A 1 1.45 3.80 15.51
C MET A 1 2.84 3.53 14.96
N THR A 2 3.52 2.49 15.43
CA THR A 2 4.73 1.96 14.80
C THR A 2 4.38 1.28 13.47
N ASP A 3 5.38 1.00 12.62
CA ASP A 3 5.13 0.26 11.36
C ASP A 3 4.52 -1.12 11.63
N GLU A 4 4.93 -1.78 12.71
CA GLU A 4 4.41 -3.08 13.14
C GLU A 4 2.94 -2.99 13.56
N GLU A 5 2.57 -1.95 14.31
CA GLU A 5 1.17 -1.70 14.70
C GLU A 5 0.29 -1.39 13.49
N ILE A 6 0.81 -0.64 12.52
CA ILE A 6 0.09 -0.32 11.27
C ILE A 6 -0.14 -1.60 10.47
N ALA A 7 0.89 -2.43 10.29
CA ALA A 7 0.78 -3.69 9.57
C ALA A 7 -0.20 -4.66 10.26
N ALA A 8 -0.14 -4.75 11.59
CA ALA A 8 -1.07 -5.57 12.37
C ALA A 8 -2.52 -5.09 12.20
N GLU A 9 -2.75 -3.78 12.19
CA GLU A 9 -4.08 -3.19 12.02
C GLU A 9 -4.65 -3.41 10.61
N ILE A 10 -3.83 -3.22 9.56
CA ILE A 10 -4.21 -3.54 8.17
C ILE A 10 -4.66 -4.99 8.07
N LYS A 11 -3.84 -5.92 8.60
CA LYS A 11 -4.16 -7.35 8.61
C LYS A 11 -5.42 -7.69 9.42
N ARG A 12 -5.59 -7.06 10.58
CA ARG A 12 -6.77 -7.26 11.45
C ARG A 12 -8.06 -6.84 10.74
N ARG A 13 -7.98 -5.80 9.90
CA ARG A 13 -9.13 -5.26 9.15
C ARG A 13 -9.31 -5.90 7.77
N GLY A 14 -8.36 -6.71 7.30
CA GLY A 14 -8.41 -7.33 5.98
C GLY A 14 -8.17 -6.33 4.83
N LEU A 15 -7.35 -5.30 5.06
CA LEU A 15 -7.12 -4.18 4.13
C LEU A 15 -5.86 -4.35 3.27
N GLU A 16 -5.33 -5.58 3.15
CA GLU A 16 -4.07 -5.82 2.43
C GLU A 16 -4.16 -5.43 0.96
N VAL A 17 -5.32 -5.64 0.32
CA VAL A 17 -5.52 -5.30 -1.09
C VAL A 17 -5.62 -3.79 -1.27
N GLU A 18 -6.41 -3.11 -0.44
CA GLU A 18 -6.56 -1.66 -0.42
C GLU A 18 -5.21 -0.97 -0.17
N TYR A 19 -4.40 -1.53 0.73
CA TYR A 19 -3.04 -1.07 0.96
C TYR A 19 -2.16 -1.18 -0.29
N LEU A 20 -2.23 -2.32 -1.00
CA LEU A 20 -1.46 -2.49 -2.24
C LEU A 20 -1.95 -1.53 -3.32
N CYS A 21 -3.26 -1.29 -3.44
CA CYS A 21 -3.82 -0.30 -4.37
C CYS A 21 -3.34 1.12 -4.02
N GLU A 22 -3.43 1.55 -2.75
CA GLU A 22 -2.95 2.86 -2.33
C GLU A 22 -1.43 3.01 -2.54
N LEU A 23 -0.65 1.95 -2.33
CA LEU A 23 0.78 1.98 -2.58
C LEU A 23 1.07 2.12 -4.08
N ALA A 24 0.42 1.33 -4.93
CA ALA A 24 0.54 1.45 -6.39
C ALA A 24 0.16 2.87 -6.88
N ALA A 25 -0.98 3.40 -6.40
CA ALA A 25 -1.42 4.76 -6.70
C ALA A 25 -0.41 5.82 -6.26
N SER A 26 0.19 5.67 -5.08
CA SER A 26 1.22 6.59 -4.59
C SER A 26 2.52 6.57 -5.42
N LEU A 27 2.77 5.46 -6.12
CA LEU A 27 3.89 5.28 -7.04
C LEU A 27 3.56 5.74 -8.48
N GLY A 28 2.33 6.21 -8.71
CA GLY A 28 1.87 6.73 -10.00
C GLY A 28 1.23 5.71 -10.92
N PHE A 29 0.88 4.51 -10.42
CA PHE A 29 0.15 3.51 -11.19
C PHE A 29 -1.35 3.63 -10.97
N ASP A 30 -2.11 3.50 -12.05
CA ASP A 30 -3.57 3.47 -11.97
C ASP A 30 -4.05 2.05 -11.66
N GLU A 31 -5.05 1.93 -10.79
CA GLU A 31 -5.70 0.65 -10.49
C GLU A 31 -6.44 0.08 -11.72
N GLU A 32 -6.89 0.94 -12.63
CA GLU A 32 -7.57 0.54 -13.87
C GLU A 32 -6.62 -0.08 -14.91
N GLU A 33 -5.31 0.21 -14.84
CA GLU A 33 -4.29 -0.41 -15.71
C GLU A 33 -4.01 -1.87 -15.31
N GLY A 34 -4.44 -2.26 -14.11
CA GLY A 34 -4.30 -3.60 -13.58
C GLY A 34 -2.89 -3.93 -13.09
N TRP A 35 -2.78 -5.11 -12.48
CA TRP A 35 -1.56 -5.61 -11.86
C TRP A 35 -0.57 -6.13 -12.92
N SER A 36 0.31 -5.24 -13.39
CA SER A 36 1.40 -5.60 -14.30
C SER A 36 2.70 -5.90 -13.55
N GLU A 37 3.65 -6.53 -14.25
CA GLU A 37 5.01 -6.78 -13.70
C GLU A 37 5.71 -5.48 -13.26
N ALA A 38 5.45 -4.37 -13.95
CA ALA A 38 5.98 -3.06 -13.57
C ALA A 38 5.41 -2.55 -12.24
N VAL A 39 4.12 -2.77 -11.96
CA VAL A 39 3.50 -2.42 -10.67
C VAL A 39 4.13 -3.23 -9.54
N PHE A 40 4.30 -4.54 -9.73
CA PHE A 40 4.95 -5.40 -8.74
C PHE A 40 6.40 -4.98 -8.48
N ALA A 41 7.19 -4.72 -9.53
CA ALA A 41 8.56 -4.25 -9.39
C ALA A 41 8.64 -2.91 -8.64
N ALA A 42 7.71 -1.99 -8.90
CA ALA A 42 7.66 -0.70 -8.20
C ALA A 42 7.30 -0.86 -6.72
N ILE A 43 6.35 -1.75 -6.39
CA ILE A 43 5.99 -2.06 -5.00
C ILE A 43 7.16 -2.70 -4.26
N GLU A 44 7.86 -3.64 -4.90
CA GLU A 44 9.05 -4.27 -4.32
C GLU A 44 10.14 -3.23 -4.02
N ALA A 45 10.36 -2.29 -4.96
CA ALA A 45 11.34 -1.21 -4.82
C ALA A 45 10.89 -0.05 -3.89
N ALA A 46 9.63 -0.02 -3.45
CA ALA A 46 9.10 1.07 -2.65
C ALA A 46 9.85 1.24 -1.32
N THR A 47 10.20 2.49 -0.99
CA THR A 47 10.92 2.82 0.24
C THR A 47 10.04 2.63 1.47
N HIS A 48 10.67 2.55 2.64
CA HIS A 48 9.95 2.50 3.92
C HIS A 48 8.98 3.67 4.10
N GLU A 49 9.38 4.88 3.70
CA GLU A 49 8.54 6.07 3.80
C GLU A 49 7.30 5.98 2.90
N GLN A 50 7.46 5.53 1.65
CA GLN A 50 6.35 5.33 0.72
C GLN A 50 5.36 4.29 1.23
N ARG A 51 5.88 3.15 1.70
CA ARG A 51 5.07 2.07 2.30
C ARG A 51 4.30 2.57 3.51
N ARG A 52 4.97 3.30 4.41
CA ARG A 52 4.34 3.87 5.61
C ARG A 52 3.25 4.87 5.24
N SER A 53 3.52 5.78 4.30
CA SER A 53 2.55 6.78 3.85
C SER A 53 1.29 6.12 3.25
N ALA A 54 1.46 5.12 2.38
CA ALA A 54 0.34 4.37 1.80
C ALA A 54 -0.47 3.62 2.87
N ALA A 55 0.20 2.99 3.84
CA ALA A 55 -0.44 2.28 4.93
C ALA A 55 -1.26 3.21 5.84
N GLU A 56 -0.73 4.38 6.20
CA GLU A 56 -1.44 5.41 6.97
C GLU A 56 -2.66 5.96 6.21
N ARG A 57 -2.55 6.13 4.89
CA ARG A 57 -3.69 6.54 4.04
C ARG A 57 -4.78 5.48 3.99
N THR A 58 -4.41 4.22 3.82
CA THR A 58 -5.33 3.07 3.79
C THR A 58 -6.20 3.03 5.05
N LEU A 59 -5.55 3.15 6.23
CA LEU A 59 -6.25 3.16 7.51
C LEU A 59 -7.16 4.37 7.71
N ARG A 60 -6.86 5.50 7.07
CA ARG A 60 -7.68 6.72 7.15
C ARG A 60 -8.92 6.67 6.25
N LEU A 61 -8.83 6.01 5.10
CA LEU A 61 -9.89 5.95 4.09
C LEU A 61 -10.89 4.81 4.32
N SER A 62 -10.49 3.79 5.10
CA SER A 62 -11.31 2.63 5.46
C SER A 62 -11.95 2.80 6.82
#